data_AF-A0A530Y0H9-F1
#
_entry.id   AF-A0A530Y0H9-F1
#
_cell.length_a   1.000
_cell.length_b   1.000
_cell.length_c   1.000
_cell.angle_alpha   90.00
_cell.angle_beta   90.00
_cell.angle_gamma   90.00
#
_symmetry.space_group_name_H-M   'P 1'
#
loop_
_entity.id
_entity.type
_entity.pdbx_description
1 polymer ?
#
loop_
_entity_poly.entity_id
_entity_poly.type
_entity_poly.pdbx_seq_one_letter_code
_entity_poly.pdbx_strand_id
1 'polypeptide(L)' 'MQSIKDTYQRITDTIVEQLEAGTKPWIRPWRGSVRHSGIPRRATGEAYRGINVLMLWVS' A
#
# COMPACT_ATOMS: atom_id res chain seq x y z
N MET A 1 -21.16 -12.17 -0.30
CA MET A 1 -20.73 -11.19 -1.32
C MET A 1 -20.27 -9.93 -0.60
N GLN A 2 -18.99 -9.62 -0.65
CA GLN A 2 -18.44 -8.42 -0.01
C GLN A 2 -18.89 -7.19 -0.82
N SER A 3 -19.57 -6.25 -0.17
CA SER A 3 -20.10 -5.05 -0.83
C SER A 3 -18.95 -4.16 -1.31
N ILE A 4 -19.06 -3.53 -2.47
CA ILE A 4 -18.03 -2.58 -2.97
C ILE A 4 -17.73 -1.48 -1.93
N LYS A 5 -18.74 -1.05 -1.16
CA LYS A 5 -18.58 -0.10 -0.06
C LYS A 5 -17.64 -0.61 1.04
N ASP A 6 -17.68 -1.90 1.32
CA ASP A 6 -16.85 -2.55 2.35
C ASP A 6 -15.37 -2.55 1.96
N THR A 7 -15.06 -2.75 0.67
CA THR A 7 -13.67 -2.70 0.19
C THR A 7 -13.05 -1.30 0.33
N TYR A 8 -13.80 -0.24 -0.01
CA TYR A 8 -13.31 1.13 0.15
C TYR A 8 -13.13 1.50 1.62
N GLN A 9 -14.07 1.09 2.47
CA GLN A 9 -13.98 1.33 3.90
C GLN A 9 -12.75 0.64 4.49
N ARG A 10 -12.56 -0.65 4.20
CA ARG A 10 -11.40 -1.42 4.66
C ARG A 10 -10.05 -0.80 4.23
N ILE A 11 -9.95 -0.34 2.98
CA ILE A 11 -8.74 0.36 2.50
C ILE A 11 -8.51 1.64 3.29
N THR A 12 -9.59 2.40 3.55
CA THR A 12 -9.52 3.66 4.29
C THR A 12 -9.08 3.41 5.73
N ASP A 13 -9.68 2.43 6.41
CA ASP A 13 -9.35 2.08 7.79
C ASP A 13 -7.88 1.66 7.92
N THR A 14 -7.40 0.84 6.99
CA THR A 14 -5.98 0.43 6.93
C THR A 14 -5.05 1.65 6.82
N ILE A 15 -5.43 2.66 6.02
CA ILE A 15 -4.62 3.89 5.87
C ILE A 15 -4.66 4.72 7.15
N VAL A 16 -5.81 4.84 7.78
CA VAL A 16 -5.97 5.57 9.05
C VAL A 16 -5.13 4.92 10.14
N GLU A 17 -5.16 3.59 10.29
CA GLU A 17 -4.34 2.86 11.27
C GLU A 17 -2.85 3.12 11.09
N GLN A 18 -2.34 3.12 9.85
CA GLN A 18 -0.93 3.42 9.59
C GLN A 18 -0.57 4.86 9.96
N LEU A 19 -1.47 5.81 9.71
CA LEU A 19 -1.28 7.21 10.07
C LEU A 19 -1.31 7.40 11.60
N GLU A 20 -2.21 6.71 12.30
CA GLU A 20 -2.26 6.69 13.77
C GLU A 20 -1.00 6.08 14.37
N ALA A 21 -0.42 5.06 13.73
CA ALA A 21 0.90 4.51 14.07
C ALA A 21 2.07 5.45 13.74
N GLY A 22 1.80 6.68 13.28
CA GLY A 22 2.80 7.70 12.95
C GLY A 22 3.55 7.46 11.64
N THR A 23 3.13 6.46 10.86
CA THR A 23 3.77 6.10 9.59
C THR A 23 2.95 6.62 8.42
N LYS A 24 3.56 7.41 7.55
CA LYS A 24 2.90 7.85 6.31
C LYS A 24 3.16 6.81 5.22
N PRO A 25 2.17 5.98 4.81
CA PRO A 25 2.42 4.82 3.97
C PRO A 25 2.89 5.17 2.54
N TRP A 26 2.64 6.40 2.08
CA TRP A 26 3.11 6.91 0.79
C TRP A 26 4.48 7.61 0.85
N ILE A 27 5.06 7.80 2.04
CA ILE A 27 6.41 8.34 2.17
C ILE A 27 7.39 7.19 2.25
N ARG A 28 8.42 7.22 1.41
CA ARG A 28 9.56 6.31 1.54
C ARG A 28 10.46 6.81 2.69
N PRO A 29 10.57 6.11 3.83
CA PRO A 29 11.34 6.62 4.97
C PRO A 29 12.86 6.53 4.78
N TRP A 30 13.34 5.86 3.72
CA TRP A 30 14.76 5.59 3.49
C TRP A 30 15.25 6.21 2.17
N ARG A 31 16.12 7.23 2.26
CA ARG A 31 17.10 7.58 1.19
C ARG A 31 18.39 6.76 1.28
N GLY A 32 18.48 5.82 2.21
CA GLY A 32 19.70 5.03 2.45
C GLY A 32 19.38 3.55 2.61
N SER A 33 19.95 2.77 1.70
CA SER A 33 20.28 1.34 1.82
C SER A 33 19.16 0.30 2.09
N VAL A 34 18.89 -0.49 1.03
CA VAL A 34 18.71 -1.97 1.03
C VAL A 34 17.31 -2.47 1.49
N ARG A 35 16.50 -3.28 0.77
CA ARG A 35 16.70 -4.10 -0.46
C ARG A 35 15.42 -4.45 -1.25
N HIS A 36 14.24 -3.87 -0.98
CA HIS A 36 12.98 -4.23 -1.67
C HIS A 36 11.99 -3.06 -1.79
N SER A 37 12.23 -2.06 -2.65
CA SER A 37 11.21 -1.04 -2.92
C SER A 37 11.11 -0.70 -4.42
N GLY A 38 11.01 -1.74 -5.23
CA GLY A 38 10.46 -1.65 -6.57
C GLY A 38 8.94 -1.51 -6.49
N ILE A 39 8.33 -0.87 -7.51
CA ILE A 39 6.88 -0.90 -7.64
C ILE A 39 6.48 -2.39 -7.74
N PRO A 40 5.58 -2.90 -6.87
CA PRO A 40 5.14 -4.29 -6.94
C PRO A 40 4.68 -4.63 -8.34
N ARG A 41 4.96 -5.85 -8.79
CA ARG A 41 4.59 -6.33 -10.12
C ARG A 41 3.57 -7.45 -10.04
N ARG A 42 2.66 -7.48 -11.00
CA ARG A 42 1.76 -8.60 -11.25
C ARG A 42 2.56 -9.81 -11.69
N ALA A 43 1.96 -11.00 -11.62
CA ALA A 43 2.57 -12.22 -12.17
C ALA A 43 2.92 -12.10 -13.67
N THR A 44 2.21 -11.23 -14.40
CA THR A 44 2.49 -10.88 -15.80
C THR A 44 3.69 -9.95 -16.00
N GLY A 45 4.31 -9.47 -14.91
CA GLY A 45 5.43 -8.54 -14.94
C GLY A 45 5.04 -7.06 -14.97
N GLU A 46 3.76 -6.72 -15.11
CA GLU A 46 3.30 -5.33 -15.11
C GLU A 46 3.32 -4.70 -13.72
N ALA A 47 3.78 -3.46 -13.62
CA ALA A 47 3.78 -2.71 -12.37
C ALA A 47 2.36 -2.34 -11.91
N TYR A 48 2.08 -2.52 -10.62
CA TYR A 48 0.87 -2.00 -9.99
C TYR A 48 0.87 -0.47 -9.95
N ARG A 49 -0.32 0.13 -9.88
CA ARG A 49 -0.53 1.59 -9.93
C ARG A 49 -1.54 2.03 -8.87
N GLY A 50 -1.41 3.28 -8.43
CA GLY A 50 -2.32 3.90 -7.48
C GLY A 50 -2.32 3.19 -6.12
N ILE A 51 -3.50 3.08 -5.52
CA ILE A 51 -3.67 2.55 -4.15
C ILE A 51 -3.19 1.11 -3.98
N ASN A 52 -3.20 0.31 -5.05
CA ASN A 52 -2.72 -1.07 -5.01
C ASN A 52 -1.22 -1.15 -4.67
N VAL A 53 -0.43 -0.12 -5.01
CA VAL A 53 0.99 -0.07 -4.62
C VAL A 53 1.12 0.07 -3.11
N LEU A 54 0.34 0.97 -2.52
CA LEU A 54 0.34 1.19 -1.07
C LEU A 54 -0.19 -0.03 -0.32
N MET A 55 -1.30 -0.62 -0.79
CA MET A 55 -1.87 -1.81 -0.18
C MET A 55 -0.89 -3.00 -0.22
N LEU A 56 -0.08 -3.13 -1.26
CA LEU A 56 0.94 -4.18 -1.37
C LEU A 56 2.23 -3.90 -0.60
N TRP A 57 2.42 -2.68 -0.10
CA TRP A 57 3.52 -2.34 0.80
C TRP A 57 3.14 -2.48 2.27
N VAL A 58 1.86 -2.28 2.58
CA VAL A 58 1.31 -2.33 3.94
C VAL A 58 0.82 -3.74 4.30
N SER A 59 0.49 -4.56 3.30
CA SER A 59 0.13 -5.98 3.47
C SER A 59 1.35 -6.87 3.69
#